data_AF-A0A7Y2VDP6-F1
#
_entry.id   AF-A0A7Y2VDP6-F1
#
_cell.length_a   1.000
_cell.length_b   1.000
_cell.length_c   1.000
_cell.angle_alpha   90.00
_cell.angle_beta   90.00
_cell.angle_gamma   90.00
#
_symmetry.space_group_name_H-M   'P 1'
#
loop_
_entity.id
_entity.type
_entity.pdbx_description
1 polymer ?
#
loop_
_entity_poly.entity_id
_entity_poly.type
_entity_poly.pdbx_seq_one_letter_code
_entity_poly.pdbx_strand_id
1 'polypeptide(L)' 'FLVMLIPFFIVNGILTGSFIEDQVVWYSDSEIIGIRLFTIPIEDTVYAFTMILTNLVLVEYLQKKFSAIK' A
#
# COMPACT_ATOMS: atom_id res chain seq x y z
N PHE A 1 10.15 -5.49 -3.95
CA PHE A 1 8.72 -5.51 -3.55
C PHE A 1 8.45 -6.50 -2.42
N LEU A 2 8.79 -7.78 -2.50
CA LEU A 2 8.42 -8.73 -1.42
C LEU A 2 8.95 -8.34 -0.02
N VAL A 3 10.15 -7.78 0.07
CA VAL A 3 10.74 -7.33 1.35
C VAL A 3 9.93 -6.21 2.02
N MET A 4 9.36 -5.26 1.26
CA MET A 4 8.55 -4.17 1.86
C MET A 4 7.19 -4.65 2.37
N LEU A 5 6.72 -5.84 1.94
CA LEU A 5 5.47 -6.39 2.46
C LEU A 5 5.58 -6.74 3.95
N ILE A 6 6.78 -7.05 4.44
CA ILE A 6 7.01 -7.38 5.85
C ILE A 6 6.64 -6.21 6.77
N PRO A 7 7.30 -5.03 6.68
CA PRO A 7 6.92 -3.90 7.52
C PRO A 7 5.51 -3.38 7.19
N PHE A 8 5.06 -3.50 5.93
CA PHE A 8 3.71 -3.12 5.51
C PHE A 8 2.63 -3.89 6.25
N PHE A 9 2.72 -5.22 6.30
CA PHE A 9 1.73 -6.06 6.99
C PHE A 9 1.81 -5.92 8.50
N ILE A 10 3.01 -5.70 9.06
CA ILE A 10 3.15 -5.46 10.51
C ILE A 10 2.42 -4.18 10.91
N VAL A 11 2.70 -3.06 10.24
CA VAL A 11 2.11 -1.77 10.60
C VAL A 11 0.61 -1.75 10.32
N ASN A 12 0.19 -2.11 9.10
CA ASN A 12 -1.23 -2.09 8.75
C ASN A 12 -2.03 -3.13 9.54
N GLY A 13 -1.43 -4.29 9.86
CA GLY A 13 -2.06 -5.31 10.68
C GLY A 13 -2.39 -4.76 12.06
N ILE A 14 -1.42 -4.12 12.71
CA ILE A 14 -1.63 -3.48 14.01
C ILE A 14 -2.70 -2.39 13.91
N LEU A 15 -2.57 -1.48 12.94
CA LEU A 15 -3.50 -0.35 12.79
C LEU A 15 -4.94 -0.78 12.46
N THR A 16 -5.12 -1.94 11.85
CA THR A 16 -6.45 -2.52 11.51
C THR A 16 -7.02 -3.41 12.62
N GLY A 17 -6.43 -3.38 13.82
CA GLY A 17 -6.98 -4.07 14.99
C GLY A 17 -6.23 -5.35 15.40
N SER A 18 -5.11 -5.69 14.76
CA SER A 18 -4.26 -6.76 15.29
C SER A 18 -3.58 -6.28 16.57
N PHE A 19 -3.71 -7.02 17.67
CA PHE A 19 -3.06 -6.74 18.97
C PHE A 19 -3.50 -5.45 19.69
N ILE A 20 -4.55 -4.76 19.23
CA ILE A 20 -5.14 -3.58 19.88
C ILE A 20 -6.65 -3.77 20.04
N GLU A 21 -7.25 -3.20 21.09
CA GLU A 21 -8.69 -3.38 21.38
C GLU A 21 -9.59 -2.74 20.32
N ASP A 22 -9.24 -1.53 19.90
CA ASP A 22 -9.95 -0.77 18.87
C ASP A 22 -9.03 -0.56 17.66
N GLN A 23 -9.50 -0.90 16.47
CA GLN A 23 -8.79 -0.60 15.22
C GLN A 23 -8.66 0.92 15.05
N VAL A 24 -7.53 1.41 14.55
CA VAL A 24 -7.33 2.84 14.25
C VAL A 24 -7.74 3.14 12.82
N VAL A 25 -7.53 2.18 11.92
CA VAL A 25 -7.88 2.23 10.51
C VAL A 25 -9.05 1.28 10.27
N TRP A 26 -10.12 1.81 9.67
CA TRP A 26 -11.41 1.16 9.55
C TRP A 26 -11.71 0.90 8.08
N TYR A 27 -12.15 -0.31 7.75
CA TYR A 27 -12.62 -0.68 6.41
C TYR A 27 -14.07 -1.14 6.49
N SER A 28 -14.94 -0.53 5.68
CA SER A 28 -16.31 -0.99 5.51
C SER A 28 -16.33 -2.23 4.62
N ASP A 29 -17.06 -3.28 5.02
CA ASP A 29 -17.23 -4.48 4.21
C ASP A 29 -17.97 -4.22 2.89
N SER A 30 -18.70 -3.10 2.77
CA SER A 30 -19.33 -2.67 1.52
C SER A 30 -18.37 -2.09 0.48
N GLU A 31 -17.18 -1.66 0.91
CA GLU A 31 -16.23 -0.90 0.09
C GLU A 31 -14.99 -1.72 -0.29
N ILE A 32 -14.84 -2.93 0.27
CA ILE A 32 -13.80 -3.88 -0.10
C ILE A 32 -14.34 -4.91 -1.10
N ILE A 33 -13.47 -5.56 -1.86
CA ILE A 33 -13.84 -6.67 -2.78
C ILE A 33 -14.22 -7.93 -1.97
N GLY A 34 -14.08 -7.88 -0.65
CA GLY A 34 -14.55 -8.90 0.30
C GLY A 34 -13.48 -9.91 0.71
N ILE A 35 -12.23 -9.74 0.28
CA ILE A 35 -11.12 -10.62 0.65
C ILE A 35 -10.19 -9.85 1.60
N ARG A 36 -9.90 -10.44 2.76
CA ARG A 36 -8.97 -9.90 3.76
C ARG A 36 -7.79 -10.85 3.97
N LEU A 37 -6.60 -10.29 4.07
CA LEU A 37 -5.39 -10.92 4.57
C LEU A 37 -5.26 -10.54 6.05
N PHE A 38 -5.64 -11.45 6.94
CA PHE A 38 -5.83 -11.15 8.37
C PHE A 38 -6.88 -10.04 8.56
N THR A 39 -6.48 -8.89 9.11
CA THR A 39 -7.35 -7.72 9.32
C THR A 39 -7.31 -6.73 8.13
N ILE A 40 -6.40 -6.93 7.19
CA ILE A 40 -6.10 -5.99 6.10
C ILE A 40 -6.81 -6.42 4.81
N PRO A 41 -7.49 -5.53 4.07
CA PRO A 41 -8.06 -5.85 2.76
C PRO A 41 -6.97 -6.26 1.74
N ILE A 42 -7.28 -7.16 0.81
CA ILE A 42 -6.27 -7.63 -0.16
C ILE A 42 -5.86 -6.52 -1.14
N GLU A 43 -6.76 -5.58 -1.44
CA GLU A 43 -6.57 -4.47 -2.37
C GLU A 43 -5.46 -3.52 -1.89
N ASP A 44 -5.23 -3.44 -0.57
CA ASP A 44 -4.16 -2.65 0.03
C ASP A 44 -2.78 -3.06 -0.49
N THR A 45 -2.59 -4.35 -0.82
CA THR A 45 -1.35 -4.84 -1.42
C THR A 45 -1.13 -4.29 -2.84
N VAL A 46 -2.23 -4.16 -3.60
CA VAL A 46 -2.24 -3.57 -4.94
C VAL A 46 -2.04 -2.06 -4.86
N TYR A 47 -2.64 -1.41 -3.87
CA TYR A 47 -2.44 0.01 -3.60
C TYR A 47 -0.97 0.32 -3.27
N ALA A 48 -0.36 -0.44 -2.36
CA ALA A 48 1.05 -0.28 -1.99
C ALA A 48 2.00 -0.50 -3.19
N PHE A 49 1.71 -1.50 -4.02
CA PHE A 49 2.47 -1.77 -5.24
C PHE A 49 2.36 -0.61 -6.24
N THR A 50 1.14 -0.19 -6.54
CA THR A 50 0.87 0.89 -7.50
C THR A 50 1.50 2.19 -7.04
N MET A 51 1.40 2.55 -5.76
CA MET A 51 1.99 3.78 -5.24
C MET A 51 3.49 3.88 -5.52
N ILE A 52 4.23 2.80 -5.32
CA ILE A 52 5.67 2.74 -5.58
C ILE A 52 5.96 2.73 -7.07
N LEU A 53 5.25 1.88 -7.83
CA LEU A 53 5.46 1.78 -9.27
C LEU A 53 5.17 3.11 -9.97
N THR A 54 4.08 3.79 -9.61
CA THR A 54 3.73 5.10 -10.11
C THR A 54 4.81 6.12 -9.78
N ASN A 55 5.32 6.15 -8.54
CA ASN A 55 6.41 7.06 -8.18
C ASN A 55 7.67 6.78 -9.00
N LEU A 56 8.05 5.50 -9.15
CA LEU A 56 9.21 5.10 -9.93
C LEU A 56 9.09 5.55 -11.40
N VAL A 57 7.95 5.25 -12.03
CA VAL A 57 7.67 5.64 -13.42
C VAL A 57 7.66 7.16 -13.58
N LEU A 58 7.05 7.88 -12.64
CA LEU A 58 7.03 9.35 -12.67
C LEU A 58 8.43 9.93 -12.54
N VAL A 59 9.23 9.44 -11.59
CA VAL A 59 10.61 9.90 -11.40
C VAL A 59 11.45 9.62 -12.65
N GLU A 60 11.37 8.42 -13.23
CA GLU A 60 12.08 8.08 -14.46
C GLU A 60 11.65 8.96 -15.65
N TYR A 61 10.34 9.17 -15.80
CA TYR A 61 9.79 10.01 -16.86
C TYR A 61 10.27 11.46 -16.74
N LEU A 62 10.20 12.02 -15.53
CA LEU A 62 10.66 13.37 -15.27
C LEU A 62 12.17 13.49 -15.47
N GLN A 63 12.96 12.55 -14.98
CA GLN A 63 14.42 12.54 -15.17
C GLN A 63 14.79 12.50 -16.66
N LYS A 64 14.15 11.64 -17.47
CA LYS A 64 14.38 11.61 -18.93
C LYS A 64 14.02 12.95 -19.58
N LYS A 65 12.88 13.54 -19.20
CA LYS A 65 12.45 14.83 -19.74
C LYS A 65 13.41 15.96 -19.36
N PHE A 66 13.81 16.08 -18.10
CA PHE A 66 14.73 17.12 -17.65
C PHE A 66 16.15 16.92 -18.14
N SER A 67 16.62 15.68 -18.28
CA SER A 67 17.93 15.38 -18.84
C SER A 67 17.99 15.59 -20.36
N ALA A 68 16.86 15.53 -21.07
CA ALA A 68 16.78 15.83 -22.49
C ALA A 68 16.65 17.34 -22.80
N ILE A 69 16.36 18.16 -21.80
CA ILE A 69 16.26 19.63 -21.91
C ILE A 69 17.62 20.30 -21.62
N LYS A 70 18.56 19.56 -21.00
CA LYS A 70 19.93 20.01 -20.73
C LYS A 70 20.85 19.74 -21.90
#